data_AF-A0A1L8D3Y5-F1
#
_entry.id   AF-A0A1L8D3Y5-F1
#
_cell.length_a   1.000
_cell.length_b   1.000
_cell.length_c   1.000
_cell.angle_alpha   90.00
_cell.angle_beta   90.00
_cell.angle_gamma   90.00
#
_symmetry.space_group_name_H-M   'P 1'
#
loop_
_entity.id
_entity.type
_entity.pdbx_description
1 polymer ?
#
loop_
_entity_poly.entity_id
_entity_poly.type
_entity_poly.pdbx_seq_one_letter_code
_entity_poly.pdbx_strand_id
1 'polypeptide(L)' 'MELKDLLLMALNAERQNYLFLAEMTVKVKHPELRSLFSELQAETLRQIFLLEILVEEKLSSPPVVKKLISLFRK' A
#
# COMPACT_ATOMS: atom_id res chain seq x y z
N MET A 1 18.55 5.96 -12.69
CA MET A 1 17.67 5.22 -11.75
C MET A 1 16.48 4.77 -12.57
N GLU A 2 16.27 3.46 -12.67
CA GLU A 2 15.28 2.90 -13.58
C GLU A 2 13.86 3.01 -13.01
N LEU A 3 12.83 2.95 -13.86
CA LEU A 3 11.42 2.95 -13.43
C LEU A 3 11.15 1.80 -12.44
N LYS A 4 11.77 0.65 -12.65
CA LYS A 4 11.70 -0.50 -11.74
C LYS A 4 12.17 -0.14 -10.33
N ASP A 5 13.32 0.52 -10.22
CA ASP A 5 13.91 0.88 -8.93
C ASP A 5 13.01 1.89 -8.21
N LEU A 6 12.48 2.87 -8.94
CA LEU A 6 11.54 3.85 -8.43
C LEU A 6 10.26 3.21 -7.86
N LEU A 7 9.68 2.25 -8.58
CA LEU A 7 8.47 1.56 -8.14
C LEU A 7 8.72 0.69 -6.91
N LEU A 8 9.86 -0.02 -6.86
CA LEU A 8 10.24 -0.82 -5.70
C LEU A 8 10.56 0.04 -4.47
N MET A 9 11.20 1.21 -4.68
CA MET A 9 11.43 2.19 -3.62
C MET A 9 10.12 2.73 -3.05
N ALA A 10 9.17 3.12 -3.91
CA ALA A 10 7.86 3.59 -3.49
C ALA A 10 7.09 2.51 -2.72
N LEU A 11 7.04 1.28 -3.25
CA LEU A 11 6.36 0.17 -2.59
C LEU A 11 6.97 -0.15 -1.22
N ASN A 12 8.30 -0.11 -1.09
CA ASN A 12 8.96 -0.33 0.19
C ASN A 12 8.66 0.80 1.19
N ALA A 13 8.65 2.05 0.74
CA ALA A 13 8.30 3.18 1.59
C ALA A 13 6.88 3.06 2.15
N GLU A 14 5.91 2.70 1.31
CA GLU A 14 4.52 2.52 1.78
C GLU A 14 4.37 1.34 2.74
N ARG A 15 5.08 0.24 2.51
CA ARG A 15 5.08 -0.90 3.45
C ARG A 15 5.65 -0.52 4.81
N GLN A 16 6.73 0.27 4.84
CA GLN A 16 7.29 0.78 6.09
C GLN A 16 6.32 1.74 6.80
N ASN A 17 5.67 2.61 6.03
CA ASN A 17 4.65 3.53 6.55
C ASN A 17 3.46 2.76 7.17
N TYR A 18 2.97 1.73 6.49
CA TYR A 18 1.90 0.86 7.00
C TYR A 18 2.27 0.22 8.35
N LEU A 19 3.49 -0.31 8.47
CA LEU A 19 3.95 -0.93 9.72
C LEU A 19 4.05 0.10 10.85
N PHE A 20 4.55 1.30 10.56
CA PHE A 20 4.58 2.40 11.53
C PHE A 20 3.17 2.77 12.01
N LEU A 21 2.22 2.95 11.09
CA LEU A 21 0.83 3.28 11.42
C LEU A 21 0.14 2.17 12.23
N ALA A 22 0.40 0.91 11.88
CA ALA A 22 -0.10 -0.25 12.63
C ALA A 22 0.43 -0.26 14.07
N GLU A 23 1.73 -0.02 14.24
CA GLU A 23 2.37 0.06 15.55
C GLU A 23 1.82 1.22 16.39
N MET A 24 1.65 2.40 15.78
CA MET A 24 1.10 3.57 16.47
C MET A 24 -0.36 3.39 16.87
N THR A 25 -1.18 2.75 16.03
CA THR A 25 -2.57 2.40 16.36
C THR A 25 -2.66 1.56 17.63
N VAL A 26 -1.74 0.61 17.82
CA VAL A 26 -1.69 -0.25 19.02
C VAL A 26 -1.13 0.50 20.24
N LYS A 27 -0.08 1.31 20.07
CA LYS A 27 0.63 1.97 21.18
C LYS A 27 -0.06 3.24 21.69
N VAL A 28 -0.76 3.96 20.83
CA VAL A 28 -1.34 5.26 21.20
C VAL A 28 -2.56 5.08 22.08
N LYS A 29 -2.60 5.83 23.19
CA LYS A 29 -3.75 5.85 24.12
C LYS A 29 -4.78 6.92 23.76
N HIS A 30 -4.38 7.94 23.01
CA HIS A 30 -5.26 9.03 22.60
C HIS A 30 -6.25 8.53 21.53
N PRO A 31 -7.58 8.51 21.82
CA PRO A 31 -8.57 7.90 20.92
C PRO A 31 -8.60 8.53 19.53
N GLU A 32 -8.50 9.86 19.43
CA GLU A 32 -8.53 10.57 18.14
C GLU A 32 -7.31 10.23 17.28
N LEU A 33 -6.12 10.10 17.90
CA LEU A 33 -4.92 9.71 17.17
C LEU A 33 -4.99 8.26 16.73
N ARG A 34 -5.60 7.38 17.53
CA ARG A 34 -5.83 5.99 17.14
C ARG A 34 -6.75 5.90 15.92
N SER A 35 -7.85 6.67 15.91
CA SER A 35 -8.76 6.74 14.75
C SER A 35 -8.03 7.22 13.52
N LEU A 36 -7.29 8.32 13.64
CA LEU A 36 -6.49 8.88 12.55
C LEU A 36 -5.48 7.87 12.00
N PHE A 37 -4.72 7.18 12.87
CA PHE A 37 -3.75 6.18 12.41
C PHE A 37 -4.43 4.98 11.74
N SER A 38 -5.61 4.57 12.20
CA SER A 38 -6.38 3.51 11.53
C SER A 38 -6.87 3.93 10.14
N GLU A 39 -7.30 5.19 9.97
CA GLU A 39 -7.71 5.74 8.68
C GLU A 39 -6.54 5.84 7.72
N LEU A 40 -5.41 6.39 8.18
CA LEU A 40 -4.18 6.47 7.41
C LEU A 40 -3.67 5.07 7.01
N GLN A 41 -3.75 4.09 7.93
CA GLN A 41 -3.36 2.71 7.65
C GLN A 41 -4.17 2.11 6.50
N ALA A 42 -5.48 2.37 6.45
CA ALA A 42 -6.36 1.90 5.37
C ALA A 42 -6.00 2.55 4.02
N GLU A 43 -5.71 3.85 4.01
CA GLU A 43 -5.29 4.56 2.79
C GLU A 43 -3.90 4.08 2.30
N THR A 44 -2.95 3.87 3.21
CA THR A 44 -1.64 3.31 2.87
C THR A 44 -1.76 1.89 2.30
N LEU A 45 -2.68 1.07 2.80
CA LEU A 45 -2.93 -0.26 2.23
C LEU A 45 -3.43 -0.17 0.78
N ARG A 46 -4.30 0.82 0.48
CA ARG A 46 -4.75 1.10 -0.89
C ARG A 46 -3.59 1.51 -1.80
N GLN A 47 -2.68 2.35 -1.31
CA GLN A 47 -1.48 2.79 -2.04
C GLN A 47 -0.54 1.62 -2.33
N ILE A 48 -0.29 0.74 -1.35
CA ILE A 48 0.48 -0.50 -1.52
C ILE A 48 -0.13 -1.34 -2.64
N PHE A 49 -1.45 -1.58 -2.61
CA PHE A 49 -2.13 -2.38 -3.63
C PHE A 49 -1.97 -1.79 -5.04
N LEU A 50 -2.12 -0.48 -5.20
CA LEU A 50 -1.93 0.20 -6.49
C LEU A 50 -0.49 0.10 -6.99
N LEU A 51 0.49 0.24 -6.10
CA LEU A 51 1.90 0.08 -6.42
C LEU A 51 2.24 -1.36 -6.78
N GLU A 52 1.68 -2.35 -6.09
CA GLU A 52 1.84 -3.78 -6.43
C GLU A 52 1.27 -4.09 -7.81
N ILE A 53 0.09 -3.58 -8.15
CA ILE A 53 -0.47 -3.70 -9.51
C ILE A 53 0.48 -3.09 -10.53
N LEU A 54 0.98 -1.88 -10.29
CA LEU A 54 1.84 -1.19 -11.24
C LEU A 54 3.20 -1.89 -11.40
N VAL A 55 3.78 -2.37 -10.28
CA VAL A 55 4.98 -3.21 -10.27
C VAL A 55 4.73 -4.47 -11.06
N GLU A 56 3.62 -5.16 -10.84
CA GLU A 56 3.30 -6.39 -11.57
C GLU A 56 3.10 -6.11 -13.06
N GLU A 57 2.28 -5.15 -13.45
CA GLU A 57 2.04 -4.76 -14.85
C GLU A 57 3.30 -4.32 -15.60
N LYS A 58 4.24 -3.64 -14.90
CA LYS A 58 5.46 -3.10 -15.52
C LYS A 58 6.65 -4.05 -15.43
N LEU A 59 6.68 -4.99 -14.48
CA LEU A 59 7.80 -5.91 -14.25
C LEU A 59 7.50 -7.37 -14.59
N SER A 60 6.25 -7.73 -14.87
CA SER A 60 5.82 -9.11 -15.19
C SER A 60 4.51 -9.17 -16.00
N SER A 61 4.55 -9.76 -17.19
CA SER A 61 3.38 -10.50 -17.71
C SER A 61 3.39 -11.89 -17.03
N PRO A 62 2.29 -12.54 -16.57
CA PRO A 62 0.93 -12.61 -17.16
C PRO A 62 -0.25 -12.65 -16.12
N PRO A 63 -1.43 -13.26 -16.40
CA PRO A 63 -2.78 -12.69 -16.37
C PRO A 63 -3.54 -12.76 -15.02
N VAL A 64 -2.85 -12.86 -13.88
CA VAL A 64 -3.52 -13.14 -12.59
C VAL A 64 -4.14 -11.86 -11.98
N VAL A 65 -3.51 -10.70 -12.20
CA VAL A 65 -3.97 -9.39 -11.68
C VAL A 65 -5.27 -8.91 -12.30
N LYS A 66 -5.57 -9.31 -13.55
CA LYS A 66 -6.78 -8.85 -14.25
C LYS A 66 -8.06 -9.15 -13.47
N LYS A 67 -8.09 -10.27 -12.73
CA LYS A 67 -9.23 -10.64 -11.87
C LYS A 67 -9.35 -9.73 -10.65
N LEU A 68 -8.25 -9.40 -9.97
CA LEU A 68 -8.28 -8.54 -8.79
C LEU A 68 -8.57 -7.07 -9.16
N ILE A 69 -7.98 -6.55 -10.24
CA ILE A 69 -8.27 -5.20 -10.76
C ILE A 69 -9.76 -5.04 -11.12
N SER A 70 -10.40 -6.10 -11.63
CA SER A 70 -11.82 -6.06 -11.97
C SER A 70 -12.75 -5.91 -10.77
N LEU A 71 -12.31 -6.29 -9.57
CA LEU A 71 -13.11 -6.21 -8.34
C LEU A 71 -13.09 -4.80 -7.72
N PHE A 72 -12.04 -4.01 -7.96
CA PHE A 72 -11.87 -2.66 -7.43
C PHE A 72 -12.26 -1.55 -8.42
N ARG A 73 -12.76 -1.90 -9.61
CA ARG A 73 -13.23 -0.95 -10.65
C ARG A 73 -14.72 -0.60 -10.58
N LYS A 74 -15.40 -0.98 -9.49
CA LYS A 74 -16.82 -0.64 -9.25
C LYS A 74 -16.95 0.59 -8.36
#